data_AF-A0A329SVA5-F1
#
_entry.id   AF-A0A329SVA5-F1
#
_cell.length_a   1.000
_cell.length_b   1.000
_cell.length_c   1.000
_cell.angle_alpha   90.00
_cell.angle_beta   90.00
_cell.angle_gamma   90.00
#
_symmetry.space_group_name_H-M   'P 1'
#
loop_
_entity.id
_entity.type
_entity.pdbx_description
1 polymer ?
#
loop_
_entity_poly.entity_id
_entity_poly.type
_entity_poly.pdbx_seq_one_letter_code
_entity_poly.pdbx_strand_id
1 'polypeptide(L)'
;MSFQGIAWQLLEPKTTFYSPRYNQESLSVRSQALPFWKQPQIVLQLGQTEYVVLNSRPADAAKRSGDPKETKKLLELTVRSLDDVRRAQLYQTAARTQVLEVFVDVEHTRERLLRCLRGGEAVDPGKKVLDDAFEALEMAQQSRDKESAIELYKEAERGFWEAEKLLTDDRSTELLRARRADLQRTIRGLEKEVKKDGDEAQFPPSPAVTIATPLMAEVVTAQPPMDISARLEELRRFAAQQDNAKIQAQQENRTDLTARMAALKNEKAGPAPPIDDLSERLRRLKGDNGSTEAVTVVGEGSLKGKSAVDRIIEQVADEIALSIEGEEVESEDLEESDSDGKSERSSSGSSSTDSTNAIKKRNDGSSTQKK
;
A
#
# COMPACT_ATOMS: atom_id res chain seq x y z
N MET A 1 14.88 8.59 -1.99
CA MET A 1 14.26 7.51 -1.19
C MET A 1 13.01 7.05 -1.93
N SER A 2 12.77 5.75 -2.02
CA SER A 2 11.64 5.18 -2.76
C SER A 2 10.46 4.83 -1.85
N PHE A 3 10.70 4.40 -0.61
CA PHE A 3 9.62 4.07 0.31
C PHE A 3 9.95 4.48 1.73
N GLN A 4 8.95 4.90 2.49
CA GLN A 4 9.05 5.13 3.93
C GLN A 4 7.75 4.69 4.59
N GLY A 5 7.84 3.92 5.68
CA GLY A 5 6.69 3.40 6.39
C GLY A 5 7.07 2.72 7.70
N ILE A 6 6.13 1.94 8.21
CA ILE A 6 6.29 1.14 9.42
C ILE A 6 6.23 -0.32 9.01
N ALA A 7 7.10 -1.11 9.61
CA ALA A 7 7.09 -2.55 9.50
C ALA A 7 7.05 -3.19 10.89
N TRP A 8 6.62 -4.44 10.92
CA TRP A 8 6.52 -5.24 12.12
C TRP A 8 7.41 -6.47 11.96
N GLN A 9 8.22 -6.77 12.97
CA GLN A 9 8.96 -8.03 13.06
C GLN A 9 8.27 -8.95 14.07
N LEU A 10 8.07 -10.22 13.72
CA LEU A 10 7.48 -11.18 14.64
C LEU A 10 8.53 -11.58 15.70
N LEU A 11 8.24 -11.28 16.97
CA LEU A 11 9.06 -11.69 18.10
C LEU A 11 8.68 -13.09 18.56
N GLU A 12 7.37 -13.30 18.78
CA GLU A 12 6.83 -14.56 19.29
C GLU A 12 5.58 -14.94 18.47
N PRO A 13 5.51 -16.16 17.90
CA PRO A 13 4.31 -16.62 17.22
C PRO A 13 3.16 -16.83 18.22
N LYS A 14 1.95 -17.05 17.69
CA LYS A 14 0.79 -17.40 18.52
C LYS A 14 1.08 -18.64 19.35
N THR A 15 0.71 -18.57 20.61
CA THR A 15 0.68 -19.73 21.51
C THR A 15 -0.76 -19.98 21.95
N THR A 16 -1.01 -21.08 22.66
CA THR A 16 -2.33 -21.37 23.22
C THR A 16 -2.86 -20.28 24.15
N PHE A 17 -1.95 -19.55 24.81
CA PHE A 17 -2.30 -18.55 25.84
C PHE A 17 -2.16 -17.10 25.38
N TYR A 18 -1.40 -16.82 24.31
CA TYR A 18 -1.09 -15.45 23.89
C TYR A 18 -1.18 -15.26 22.38
N SER A 19 -1.63 -14.06 21.98
CA SER A 19 -1.55 -13.59 20.60
C SER A 19 -0.10 -13.39 20.15
N PRO A 20 0.20 -13.42 18.83
CA PRO A 20 1.53 -13.13 18.31
C PRO A 20 2.03 -11.77 18.80
N ARG A 21 3.31 -11.70 19.17
CA ARG A 21 3.97 -10.45 19.56
C ARG A 21 4.82 -9.91 18.44
N TYR A 22 4.65 -8.62 18.18
CA TYR A 22 5.35 -7.92 17.12
C TYR A 22 6.18 -6.76 17.68
N ASN A 23 7.37 -6.57 17.13
CA ASN A 23 8.15 -5.35 17.32
C ASN A 23 7.87 -4.37 16.19
N GLN A 24 7.58 -3.11 16.53
CA GLN A 24 7.37 -2.06 15.54
C GLN A 24 8.69 -1.41 15.18
N GLU A 25 9.02 -1.37 13.90
CA GLU A 25 10.23 -0.73 13.42
C GLU A 25 9.95 0.20 12.23
N SER A 26 10.76 1.25 12.11
CA SER A 26 10.72 2.13 10.96
C SER A 26 11.34 1.44 9.75
N LEU A 27 10.67 1.53 8.62
CA LEU A 27 11.10 0.93 7.36
C LEU A 27 11.33 2.02 6.33
N SER A 28 12.50 2.03 5.69
CA SER A 28 12.70 2.84 4.50
C SER A 28 13.48 2.09 3.43
N VAL A 29 13.18 2.40 2.17
CA VAL A 29 13.83 1.81 1.00
C VAL A 29 14.44 2.94 0.18
N ARG A 30 15.69 2.75 -0.25
CA ARG A 30 16.36 3.66 -1.16
C ARG A 30 17.21 2.89 -2.17
N SER A 31 17.26 3.40 -3.39
CA SER A 31 18.26 2.98 -4.36
C SER A 31 19.54 3.76 -4.09
N GLN A 32 20.66 3.07 -3.91
CA GLN A 32 21.95 3.69 -3.57
C GLN A 32 23.06 3.06 -4.42
N ALA A 33 23.85 3.91 -5.07
CA ALA A 33 25.11 3.50 -5.69
C ALA A 33 26.15 3.26 -4.59
N LEU A 34 26.66 2.03 -4.49
CA LEU A 34 27.70 1.67 -3.53
C LEU A 34 29.05 1.60 -4.24
N PRO A 35 30.17 1.98 -3.58
CA PRO A 35 31.48 2.13 -4.26
C PRO A 35 32.00 0.86 -4.94
N PHE A 36 31.57 -0.31 -4.46
CA PHE A 36 32.03 -1.62 -4.93
C PHE A 36 31.11 -2.25 -5.99
N TRP A 37 29.98 -1.62 -6.34
CA TRP A 37 29.06 -2.13 -7.37
C TRP A 37 28.88 -1.13 -8.51
N LYS A 38 28.85 -1.65 -9.73
CA LYS A 38 28.64 -0.85 -10.96
C LYS A 38 27.20 -0.36 -11.12
N GLN A 39 26.24 -1.10 -10.56
CA GLN A 39 24.82 -0.77 -10.61
C GLN A 39 24.32 -0.36 -9.22
N PRO A 40 23.39 0.61 -9.15
CA PRO A 40 22.77 0.99 -7.89
C PRO A 40 22.01 -0.21 -7.31
N GLN A 41 22.16 -0.43 -6.01
CA GLN A 41 21.47 -1.50 -5.29
C GLN A 41 20.37 -0.94 -4.41
N ILE A 42 19.38 -1.79 -4.13
CA ILE A 42 18.28 -1.45 -3.23
C ILE A 42 18.71 -1.71 -1.79
N VAL A 43 18.76 -0.63 -1.02
CA VAL A 43 19.07 -0.63 0.42
C VAL A 43 17.78 -0.46 1.21
N LEU A 44 17.53 -1.43 2.08
CA LEU A 44 16.47 -1.43 3.07
C LEU A 44 17.04 -1.03 4.42
N GLN A 45 16.52 0.04 5.01
CA GLN A 45 16.82 0.40 6.39
C GLN A 45 15.62 -0.02 7.25
N LEU A 46 15.90 -0.88 8.23
CA LEU A 46 14.94 -1.40 9.18
C LEU A 46 15.43 -1.04 10.59
N GLY A 47 14.77 -0.06 11.19
CA GLY A 47 15.24 0.60 12.42
C GLY A 47 16.62 1.24 12.22
N GLN A 48 17.61 0.73 12.95
CA GLN A 48 19.00 1.19 12.89
C GLN A 48 19.88 0.37 11.94
N THR A 49 19.37 -0.76 11.43
CA THR A 49 20.18 -1.68 10.62
C THR A 49 19.89 -1.47 9.13
N GLU A 50 20.95 -1.41 8.33
CA GLU A 50 20.84 -1.30 6.89
C GLU A 50 21.17 -2.63 6.20
N TYR A 51 20.35 -2.99 5.22
CA TYR A 51 20.42 -4.23 4.47
C TYR A 51 20.42 -3.96 2.98
N VAL A 52 21.18 -4.76 2.23
CA VAL A 52 21.05 -4.86 0.77
C VAL A 52 20.04 -5.96 0.47
N VAL A 53 19.01 -5.63 -0.30
CA VAL A 53 17.97 -6.59 -0.69
C VAL A 53 18.37 -7.26 -1.99
N LEU A 54 18.39 -8.60 -1.98
CA LEU A 54 18.70 -9.43 -3.14
C LEU A 54 17.45 -9.97 -3.81
N ASN A 55 16.49 -10.41 -2.99
CA ASN A 55 15.21 -10.94 -3.46
C ASN A 55 14.09 -10.58 -2.48
N SER A 56 12.87 -10.46 -3.00
CA SER A 56 11.69 -10.13 -2.23
C SER A 56 10.48 -10.90 -2.77
N ARG A 57 9.79 -11.62 -1.88
CA ARG A 57 8.58 -12.38 -2.22
C ARG A 57 7.47 -12.16 -1.18
N PRO A 58 6.20 -12.13 -1.60
CA PRO A 58 5.09 -12.20 -0.66
C PRO A 58 5.06 -13.58 -0.01
N ALA A 59 4.72 -13.63 1.27
CA ALA A 59 4.51 -14.87 2.01
C ALA A 59 3.20 -14.80 2.81
N ASP A 60 2.80 -15.94 3.37
CA ASP A 60 1.55 -16.08 4.11
C ASP A 60 1.78 -15.76 5.59
N ALA A 61 1.18 -14.66 6.05
CA ALA A 61 1.32 -14.19 7.42
C ALA A 61 0.64 -15.12 8.43
N ALA A 62 -0.51 -15.71 8.08
CA ALA A 62 -1.27 -16.57 8.98
C ALA A 62 -0.52 -17.87 9.27
N LYS A 63 0.12 -18.45 8.23
CA LYS A 63 0.97 -19.64 8.39
C LYS A 63 2.16 -19.37 9.31
N ARG A 64 2.77 -18.18 9.18
CA ARG A 64 3.98 -17.85 9.93
C ARG A 64 3.71 -17.42 11.38
N SER A 65 2.63 -16.67 11.61
CA SER A 65 2.24 -16.22 12.95
C SER A 65 1.47 -17.31 13.72
N GLY A 66 0.93 -18.32 13.03
CA GLY A 66 0.10 -19.36 13.63
C GLY A 66 -1.32 -18.87 13.95
N ASP A 67 -1.69 -17.66 13.52
CA ASP A 67 -3.03 -17.11 13.70
C ASP A 67 -3.82 -17.06 12.38
N PRO A 68 -4.90 -17.84 12.22
CA PRO A 68 -5.76 -17.74 11.04
C PRO A 68 -6.47 -16.39 10.91
N LYS A 69 -6.53 -15.59 11.99
CA LYS A 69 -7.10 -14.23 12.00
C LYS A 69 -6.03 -13.14 11.82
N GLU A 70 -4.84 -13.49 11.35
CA GLU A 70 -3.77 -12.53 11.11
C GLU A 70 -4.18 -11.47 10.08
N THR A 71 -4.12 -10.20 10.49
CA THR A 71 -4.48 -9.07 9.62
C THR A 71 -3.28 -8.53 8.87
N LYS A 72 -2.08 -8.69 9.44
CA LYS A 72 -0.84 -8.25 8.82
C LYS A 72 -0.47 -9.12 7.62
N LYS A 73 0.29 -8.55 6.70
CA LYS A 73 0.75 -9.17 5.46
C LYS A 73 2.26 -9.36 5.52
N LEU A 74 2.72 -10.57 5.23
CA LEU A 74 4.11 -10.94 5.34
C LEU A 74 4.83 -10.76 4.00
N LEU A 75 6.06 -10.26 4.09
CA LEU A 75 7.07 -10.28 3.04
C LEU A 75 8.29 -11.03 3.55
N GLU A 76 8.82 -11.89 2.70
CA GLU A 76 10.07 -12.58 2.93
C GLU A 76 11.14 -11.98 2.01
N LEU A 77 12.22 -11.50 2.62
CA LEU A 77 13.29 -10.78 1.95
C LEU A 77 14.60 -11.55 2.12
N THR A 78 15.27 -11.85 1.02
CA THR A 78 16.64 -12.35 1.05
C THR A 78 17.58 -11.15 1.05
N VAL A 79 18.30 -10.95 2.15
CA VAL A 79 19.09 -9.74 2.39
C VAL A 79 20.52 -10.05 2.86
N ARG A 80 21.40 -9.05 2.75
CA ARG A 80 22.74 -9.03 3.37
C ARG A 80 22.90 -7.75 4.17
N SER A 81 23.42 -7.79 5.38
CA SER A 81 23.65 -6.54 6.12
C SER A 81 24.76 -5.72 5.47
N LEU A 82 24.61 -4.40 5.41
CA LEU A 82 25.60 -3.54 4.77
C LEU A 82 26.97 -3.62 5.46
N ASP A 83 26.98 -3.77 6.78
CA ASP A 83 28.23 -3.93 7.54
C ASP A 83 28.93 -5.24 7.18
N ASP A 84 28.18 -6.32 6.97
CA ASP A 84 28.77 -7.57 6.54
C ASP A 84 29.27 -7.53 5.10
N VAL A 85 28.54 -6.86 4.20
CA VAL A 85 29.00 -6.62 2.82
C VAL A 85 30.29 -5.79 2.80
N ARG A 86 30.38 -4.74 3.63
CA ARG A 86 31.60 -3.91 3.76
C ARG A 86 32.77 -4.73 4.30
N ARG A 87 32.55 -5.54 5.34
CA ARG A 87 33.59 -6.43 5.90
C ARG A 87 34.01 -7.49 4.88
N ALA A 88 33.06 -8.13 4.21
CA ALA A 88 33.32 -9.13 3.19
C ALA A 88 34.14 -8.56 2.04
N GLN A 89 33.85 -7.33 1.62
CA GLN A 89 34.65 -6.63 0.61
C GLN A 89 36.06 -6.30 1.10
N LEU A 90 36.19 -5.82 2.34
CA LEU A 90 37.48 -5.45 2.93
C LEU A 90 38.42 -6.66 3.06
N TYR A 91 37.88 -7.79 3.51
CA TYR A 91 38.65 -9.02 3.75
C TYR A 91 38.58 -10.02 2.59
N GLN A 92 37.92 -9.69 1.49
CA GLN A 92 37.70 -10.54 0.32
C GLN A 92 37.05 -11.90 0.66
N THR A 93 36.08 -11.89 1.57
CA THR A 93 35.31 -13.07 1.98
C THR A 93 33.90 -13.04 1.39
N ALA A 94 33.16 -14.14 1.54
CA ALA A 94 31.75 -14.18 1.13
C ALA A 94 30.87 -13.44 2.16
N ALA A 95 30.01 -12.55 1.68
CA ALA A 95 29.02 -11.88 2.51
C ALA A 95 27.89 -12.85 2.89
N ARG A 96 27.53 -12.88 4.18
CA ARG A 96 26.47 -13.71 4.73
C ARG A 96 25.13 -13.27 4.17
N THR A 97 24.38 -14.24 3.67
CA THR A 97 23.00 -14.05 3.21
C THR A 97 22.06 -14.53 4.30
N GLN A 98 21.01 -13.75 4.58
CA GLN A 98 20.00 -14.06 5.58
C GLN A 98 18.60 -13.81 5.03
N VAL A 99 17.62 -14.50 5.60
CA VAL A 99 16.21 -14.32 5.29
C VAL A 99 15.60 -13.43 6.37
N LEU A 100 14.93 -12.36 5.96
CA LEU A 100 14.29 -11.40 6.83
C LEU A 100 12.77 -11.42 6.58
N GLU A 101 12.01 -11.60 7.64
CA GLU A 101 10.55 -11.66 7.63
C GLU A 101 9.99 -10.31 8.11
N VAL A 102 9.22 -9.65 7.26
CA VAL A 102 8.71 -8.30 7.51
C VAL A 102 7.20 -8.28 7.34
N PHE A 103 6.48 -7.86 8.38
CA PHE A 103 5.03 -7.75 8.38
C PHE A 103 4.59 -6.29 8.15
N VAL A 104 3.54 -6.11 7.36
CA VAL A 104 2.96 -4.81 6.97
C VAL A 104 1.46 -4.87 7.16
N ASP A 105 0.82 -3.78 7.59
CA ASP A 105 -0.59 -3.83 7.99
C ASP A 105 -1.59 -3.98 6.82
N VAL A 106 -1.25 -3.47 5.63
CA VAL A 106 -2.18 -3.40 4.47
C VAL A 106 -1.56 -4.02 3.23
N GLU A 107 -2.38 -4.73 2.45
CA GLU A 107 -1.98 -5.40 1.21
C GLU A 107 -1.41 -4.42 0.17
N HIS A 108 -2.07 -3.28 -0.03
CA HIS A 108 -1.60 -2.22 -0.93
C HIS A 108 -0.20 -1.72 -0.54
N THR A 109 0.07 -1.55 0.76
CA THR A 109 1.38 -1.15 1.26
C THR A 109 2.42 -2.23 1.01
N ARG A 110 2.06 -3.52 1.15
CA ARG A 110 2.92 -4.64 0.79
C ARG A 110 3.27 -4.62 -0.70
N GLU A 111 2.29 -4.44 -1.59
CA GLU A 111 2.52 -4.37 -3.04
C GLU A 111 3.41 -3.19 -3.43
N ARG A 112 3.16 -2.02 -2.84
CA ARG A 112 3.99 -0.82 -3.05
C ARG A 112 5.43 -1.06 -2.60
N LEU A 113 5.62 -1.65 -1.42
CA LEU A 113 6.93 -2.01 -0.90
C LEU A 113 7.64 -3.02 -1.82
N LEU A 114 6.97 -4.09 -2.26
CA LEU A 114 7.52 -5.06 -3.20
C LEU A 114 7.96 -4.41 -4.51
N ARG A 115 7.17 -3.48 -5.05
CA ARG A 115 7.53 -2.72 -6.25
C ARG A 115 8.82 -1.92 -6.05
N CYS A 116 8.92 -1.22 -4.91
CA CYS A 116 10.11 -0.45 -4.56
C CYS A 116 11.35 -1.35 -4.37
N LEU A 117 11.16 -2.52 -3.77
CA LEU A 117 12.23 -3.50 -3.52
C LEU A 117 12.77 -4.14 -4.80
N ARG A 118 11.94 -4.30 -5.82
CA ARG A 118 12.34 -4.79 -7.16
C ARG A 118 13.01 -3.71 -8.01
N GLY A 119 13.22 -2.51 -7.48
CA GLY A 119 13.76 -1.38 -8.24
C GLY A 119 12.75 -0.70 -9.16
N GLY A 120 11.46 -1.03 -9.03
CA GLY A 120 10.39 -0.25 -9.64
C GLY A 120 10.36 1.14 -8.99
N GLU A 121 10.42 2.18 -9.80
CA GLU A 121 10.33 3.55 -9.31
C GLU A 121 9.04 3.72 -8.52
N ALA A 122 9.15 4.23 -7.29
CA ALA A 122 8.05 4.37 -6.33
C ALA A 122 7.08 5.50 -6.68
N VAL A 123 6.93 5.80 -7.96
CA VAL A 123 5.93 6.74 -8.39
C VAL A 123 4.67 5.93 -8.57
N ASP A 124 3.70 6.22 -7.71
CA ASP A 124 2.38 5.64 -7.83
C ASP A 124 1.92 5.91 -9.27
N PRO A 125 1.52 4.89 -10.04
CA PRO A 125 1.24 5.06 -11.46
C PRO A 125 0.18 6.14 -11.69
N GLY A 126 -0.79 6.27 -10.77
CA GLY A 126 -1.78 7.35 -10.81
C GLY A 126 -1.18 8.75 -10.62
N LYS A 127 -0.10 8.88 -9.84
CA LYS A 127 0.59 10.16 -9.67
C LYS A 127 1.35 10.57 -10.93
N LYS A 128 2.04 9.63 -11.60
CA LYS A 128 2.68 9.91 -12.91
C LYS A 128 1.65 10.38 -13.93
N VAL A 129 0.56 9.62 -14.07
CA VAL A 129 -0.51 9.93 -15.01
C VAL A 129 -1.16 11.30 -14.70
N LEU A 130 -1.30 11.66 -13.43
CA LEU A 130 -1.79 12.98 -13.04
C LEU A 130 -0.79 14.09 -13.36
N ASP A 131 0.48 13.91 -13.01
CA ASP A 131 1.54 14.89 -13.25
C ASP A 131 1.68 15.14 -14.77
N ASP A 132 1.68 14.09 -15.59
CA ASP A 132 1.70 14.16 -17.06
C ASP A 132 0.44 14.88 -17.60
N ALA A 133 -0.74 14.62 -17.02
CA ALA A 133 -1.98 15.29 -17.42
C ALA A 133 -1.99 16.79 -17.07
N PHE A 134 -1.40 17.17 -15.93
CA PHE A 134 -1.23 18.57 -15.57
C PHE A 134 -0.21 19.28 -16.45
N GLU A 135 0.89 18.61 -16.80
CA GLU A 135 1.90 19.14 -17.74
C GLU A 135 1.29 19.37 -19.12
N ALA A 136 0.52 18.41 -19.66
CA ALA A 136 -0.21 18.58 -20.92
C ALA A 136 -1.19 19.76 -20.87
N LEU A 137 -1.87 19.95 -19.73
CA LEU A 137 -2.80 21.07 -19.53
C LEU A 137 -2.07 22.42 -19.47
N GLU A 138 -0.90 22.47 -18.83
CA GLU A 138 -0.07 23.68 -18.78
C GLU A 138 0.45 24.03 -20.19
N MET A 139 0.91 23.03 -20.95
CA MET A 139 1.31 23.22 -22.34
C MET A 139 0.16 23.70 -23.22
N ALA A 140 -1.06 23.19 -23.03
CA ALA A 140 -2.26 23.64 -23.73
C ALA A 140 -2.61 25.11 -23.44
N GLN A 141 -2.33 25.59 -22.23
CA GLN A 141 -2.55 26.99 -21.85
C GLN A 141 -1.49 27.92 -22.43
N GLN A 142 -0.26 27.42 -22.60
CA GLN A 142 0.86 28.19 -23.17
C GLN A 142 0.89 28.15 -24.70
N SER A 143 0.20 27.20 -25.33
CA SER A 143 0.16 27.08 -26.78
C SER A 143 -0.60 28.26 -27.42
N ARG A 144 0.04 28.92 -28.39
CA ARG A 144 -0.55 30.03 -29.15
C ARG A 144 -1.45 29.59 -30.29
N ASP A 145 -1.29 28.35 -30.73
CA ASP A 145 -2.08 27.74 -31.79
C ASP A 145 -3.30 27.01 -31.20
N LYS A 146 -4.50 27.36 -31.68
CA LYS A 146 -5.76 26.82 -31.18
C LYS A 146 -5.92 25.34 -31.51
N GLU A 147 -5.40 24.87 -32.64
CA GLU A 147 -5.49 23.46 -33.05
C GLU A 147 -4.62 22.58 -32.17
N SER A 148 -3.35 22.98 -31.99
CA SER A 148 -2.43 22.32 -31.06
C SER A 148 -2.94 22.35 -29.61
N ALA A 149 -3.57 23.46 -29.17
CA ALA A 149 -4.18 23.56 -27.84
C ALA A 149 -5.30 22.52 -27.63
N ILE A 150 -6.15 22.32 -28.64
CA ILE A 150 -7.26 21.35 -28.58
C ILE A 150 -6.73 19.92 -28.42
N GLU A 151 -5.64 19.56 -29.12
CA GLU A 151 -5.02 18.23 -28.97
C GLU A 151 -4.44 18.03 -27.57
N LEU A 152 -3.73 19.02 -27.04
CA LEU A 152 -3.17 18.97 -25.68
C LEU A 152 -4.25 18.93 -24.59
N TYR A 153 -5.37 19.64 -24.77
CA TYR A 153 -6.51 19.53 -23.85
C TYR A 153 -7.17 18.15 -23.90
N LYS A 154 -7.23 17.50 -25.07
CA LYS A 154 -7.71 16.11 -25.21
C LYS A 154 -6.76 15.10 -24.56
N GLU A 155 -5.46 15.33 -24.66
CA GLU A 155 -4.44 14.54 -23.96
C GLU A 155 -4.56 14.66 -22.44
N ALA A 156 -4.70 15.87 -21.92
CA ALA A 156 -4.96 16.11 -20.51
C ALA A 156 -6.27 15.42 -20.04
N GLU A 157 -7.35 15.49 -20.82
CA GLU A 157 -8.62 14.83 -20.48
C GLU A 157 -8.46 13.30 -20.38
N ARG A 158 -7.72 12.68 -21.31
CA ARG A 158 -7.40 11.24 -21.25
C ARG A 158 -6.60 10.90 -20.00
N GLY A 159 -5.57 11.68 -19.69
CA GLY A 159 -4.76 11.49 -18.49
C GLY A 159 -5.60 11.56 -17.21
N PHE A 160 -6.49 12.55 -17.09
CA PHE A 160 -7.40 12.64 -15.94
C PHE A 160 -8.38 11.46 -15.86
N TRP A 161 -8.81 10.88 -16.98
CA TRP A 161 -9.67 9.69 -16.98
C TRP A 161 -8.92 8.42 -16.54
N GLU A 162 -7.67 8.27 -16.98
CA GLU A 162 -6.83 7.14 -16.55
C GLU A 162 -6.47 7.25 -15.08
N ALA A 163 -6.18 8.46 -14.59
CA ALA A 163 -5.95 8.73 -13.18
C ALA A 163 -7.17 8.43 -12.30
N GLU A 164 -8.39 8.77 -12.77
CA GLU A 164 -9.64 8.49 -12.04
C GLU A 164 -9.78 7.00 -11.69
N LYS A 165 -9.36 6.09 -12.59
CA LYS A 165 -9.42 4.63 -12.36
C LYS A 165 -8.44 4.13 -11.31
N LEU A 166 -7.37 4.87 -11.07
CA LEU A 166 -6.27 4.49 -10.18
C LEU A 166 -6.43 5.06 -8.77
N LEU A 167 -7.39 5.97 -8.57
CA LEU A 167 -7.67 6.61 -7.29
C LEU A 167 -8.77 5.86 -6.52
N THR A 168 -8.57 5.75 -5.21
CA THR A 168 -9.53 5.11 -4.29
C THR A 168 -10.39 6.12 -3.52
N ASP A 169 -10.05 7.40 -3.57
CA ASP A 169 -10.71 8.45 -2.77
C ASP A 169 -11.88 9.10 -3.53
N ASP A 170 -13.11 8.88 -3.07
CA ASP A 170 -14.34 9.39 -3.70
C ASP A 170 -14.29 10.90 -3.97
N ARG A 171 -13.85 11.68 -2.98
CA ARG A 171 -13.72 13.15 -3.11
C ARG A 171 -12.75 13.56 -4.23
N SER A 172 -11.65 12.83 -4.40
CA SER A 172 -10.68 13.12 -5.45
C SER A 172 -11.22 12.77 -6.83
N THR A 173 -11.96 11.66 -6.94
CA THR A 173 -12.61 11.25 -8.19
C THR A 173 -13.68 12.24 -8.63
N GLU A 174 -14.45 12.80 -7.68
CA GLU A 174 -15.44 13.85 -7.97
C GLU A 174 -14.78 15.14 -8.50
N LEU A 175 -13.67 15.56 -7.89
CA LEU A 175 -12.90 16.72 -8.36
C LEU A 175 -12.35 16.49 -9.77
N LEU A 176 -11.85 15.29 -10.07
CA LEU A 176 -11.38 14.95 -11.42
C LEU A 176 -12.53 14.94 -12.43
N ARG A 177 -13.71 14.42 -12.09
CA ARG A 177 -14.88 14.47 -12.98
C ARG A 177 -15.31 15.91 -13.27
N ALA A 178 -15.37 16.76 -12.24
CA ALA A 178 -15.69 18.17 -12.41
C ALA A 178 -14.67 18.85 -13.34
N ARG A 179 -13.38 18.60 -13.11
CA ARG A 179 -12.30 19.16 -13.93
C ARG A 179 -12.36 18.69 -15.39
N ARG A 180 -12.67 17.41 -15.62
CA ARG A 180 -12.87 16.85 -16.96
C ARG A 180 -14.07 17.47 -17.67
N ALA A 181 -15.17 17.71 -16.96
CA ALA A 181 -16.35 18.39 -17.54
C ALA A 181 -16.01 19.84 -17.96
N ASP A 182 -15.20 20.54 -17.16
CA ASP A 182 -14.72 21.87 -17.51
C ASP A 182 -13.80 21.83 -18.74
N LEU A 183 -12.88 20.87 -18.82
CA LEU A 183 -12.01 20.68 -19.99
C LEU A 183 -12.81 20.39 -21.26
N GLN A 184 -13.79 19.50 -21.20
CA GLN A 184 -14.69 19.23 -22.33
C GLN A 184 -15.45 20.48 -22.78
N ARG A 185 -15.85 21.36 -21.85
CA ARG A 185 -16.48 22.64 -22.19
C ARG A 185 -15.50 23.55 -22.92
N THR A 186 -14.24 23.64 -22.47
CA THR A 186 -13.21 24.44 -23.13
C THR A 186 -12.85 23.92 -24.52
N ILE A 187 -12.71 22.60 -24.69
CA ILE A 187 -12.45 21.97 -25.99
C ILE A 187 -13.58 22.29 -26.97
N ARG A 188 -14.85 22.13 -26.56
CA ARG A 188 -16.00 22.46 -27.41
C ARG A 188 -16.09 23.95 -27.77
N GLY A 189 -15.63 24.83 -26.88
CA GLY A 189 -15.54 26.27 -27.14
C GLY A 189 -14.51 26.57 -28.24
N LEU A 190 -13.28 26.07 -28.05
CA LEU A 190 -12.19 26.26 -28.99
C LEU A 190 -12.47 25.63 -30.36
N GLU A 191 -13.06 24.42 -30.42
CA GLU A 191 -13.45 23.78 -31.67
C GLU A 191 -14.49 24.59 -32.46
N LYS A 192 -15.39 25.30 -31.77
CA LYS A 192 -16.37 26.20 -32.44
C LYS A 192 -15.70 27.45 -32.98
N GLU A 193 -14.74 28.02 -32.25
CA GLU A 193 -13.98 29.18 -32.72
C GLU A 193 -13.12 28.84 -33.93
N VAL A 194 -12.39 27.71 -33.91
CA VAL A 194 -11.58 27.26 -35.05
C VAL A 194 -12.45 27.01 -36.28
N LYS A 195 -13.64 26.41 -36.12
CA LYS A 195 -14.60 26.24 -37.22
C LYS A 195 -15.12 27.58 -37.76
N LYS A 196 -15.37 28.55 -36.89
CA LYS A 196 -15.84 29.88 -37.28
C LYS A 196 -14.75 30.68 -38.01
N ASP A 197 -13.51 30.62 -37.52
CA ASP A 197 -12.35 31.25 -38.13
C ASP A 197 -12.04 30.60 -39.51
N GLY A 198 -12.31 29.30 -39.67
CA GLY A 198 -12.21 28.58 -40.94
C GLY A 198 -13.30 28.94 -41.96
N ASP A 199 -14.53 29.21 -41.52
CA ASP A 199 -15.63 29.65 -42.38
C ASP A 199 -15.52 31.14 -42.78
N GLU A 200 -14.97 32.00 -41.91
CA GLU A 200 -14.71 33.41 -42.25
C GLU A 200 -13.53 33.59 -43.25
N ALA A 201 -12.63 32.61 -43.35
CA ALA A 201 -11.50 32.65 -44.29
C ALA A 201 -11.87 32.31 -45.76
N GLN A 202 -13.12 31.92 -46.06
CA GLN A 202 -13.57 31.57 -47.42
C GLN A 202 -14.43 32.62 -48.13
N PHE A 203 -14.71 33.78 -47.55
CA PHE A 203 -15.46 34.85 -48.22
C PHE A 203 -14.69 36.19 -48.23
N PRO A 204 -14.44 36.82 -49.40
CA PRO A 204 -13.80 38.12 -49.44
C PRO A 204 -14.77 39.23 -48.96
N PRO A 205 -14.28 40.33 -48.37
CA PRO A 205 -15.14 41.34 -47.76
C PRO A 205 -15.63 42.36 -48.78
N SER A 206 -16.90 42.76 -48.70
CA SER A 206 -17.40 44.04 -49.22
C SER A 206 -18.73 44.44 -48.55
N PRO A 207 -19.05 45.75 -48.51
CA PRO A 207 -19.35 46.43 -47.24
C PRO A 207 -20.83 46.67 -46.94
N ALA A 208 -21.07 46.88 -45.64
CA ALA A 208 -22.19 47.56 -44.96
C ALA A 208 -23.43 47.94 -45.78
N VAL A 209 -24.57 47.35 -45.42
CA VAL A 209 -25.89 48.02 -45.45
C VAL A 209 -26.67 47.65 -44.18
N THR A 210 -26.95 48.70 -43.41
CA THR A 210 -27.89 48.78 -42.28
C THR A 210 -29.31 48.40 -42.73
N ILE A 211 -30.08 47.70 -41.88
CA ILE A 211 -31.48 47.99 -41.47
C ILE A 211 -32.22 46.71 -40.98
N ALA A 212 -32.86 46.87 -39.81
CA ALA A 212 -34.07 46.22 -39.29
C ALA A 212 -34.04 44.79 -38.71
N THR A 213 -34.13 44.74 -37.37
CA THR A 213 -35.07 43.91 -36.57
C THR A 213 -36.53 44.01 -37.08
N PRO A 214 -37.40 42.98 -36.93
CA PRO A 214 -37.90 42.44 -35.62
C PRO A 214 -37.94 40.89 -35.54
N LEU A 215 -37.58 40.27 -34.41
CA LEU A 215 -38.37 39.93 -33.20
C LEU A 215 -39.37 38.78 -33.39
N MET A 216 -39.06 37.60 -32.81
CA MET A 216 -40.00 36.74 -32.08
C MET A 216 -39.24 35.97 -30.99
N ALA A 217 -39.80 36.00 -29.79
CA ALA A 217 -39.22 35.55 -28.54
C ALA A 217 -39.48 34.07 -28.27
N GLU A 218 -38.55 33.41 -27.58
CA GLU A 218 -38.91 32.28 -26.71
C GLU A 218 -38.29 32.50 -25.31
N VAL A 219 -39.22 32.56 -24.37
CA VAL A 219 -39.18 32.82 -22.94
C VAL A 219 -38.01 32.13 -22.21
N VAL A 220 -37.07 32.93 -21.72
CA VAL A 220 -36.27 32.58 -20.53
C VAL A 220 -36.80 33.43 -19.38
N THR A 221 -37.23 32.75 -18.32
CA THR A 221 -37.60 33.33 -17.02
C THR A 221 -36.40 34.04 -16.39
N ALA A 222 -36.22 35.31 -16.76
CA ALA A 222 -35.21 36.19 -16.20
C ALA A 222 -35.73 36.84 -14.90
N GLN A 223 -34.98 36.68 -13.81
CA GLN A 223 -35.13 37.52 -12.62
C GLN A 223 -34.88 39.00 -13.00
N PRO A 224 -35.50 39.96 -12.29
CA PRO A 224 -35.42 41.38 -12.65
C PRO A 224 -33.97 41.89 -12.59
N PRO A 225 -33.63 42.94 -13.36
CA PRO A 225 -32.28 43.49 -13.40
C PRO A 225 -31.95 44.11 -12.05
N MET A 226 -31.31 43.36 -11.17
CA MET A 226 -30.76 43.91 -9.93
C MET A 226 -29.53 44.74 -10.25
N ASP A 227 -29.56 45.97 -9.78
CA ASP A 227 -28.48 46.95 -9.89
C ASP A 227 -27.17 46.34 -9.35
N ILE A 228 -26.05 46.58 -10.04
CA ILE A 228 -24.77 45.88 -9.79
C ILE A 228 -24.30 46.07 -8.34
N SER A 229 -24.65 47.22 -7.74
CA SER A 229 -24.44 47.54 -6.33
C SER A 229 -25.19 46.58 -5.39
N ALA A 230 -26.44 46.25 -5.68
CA ALA A 230 -27.25 45.31 -4.90
C ALA A 230 -26.69 43.88 -4.99
N ARG A 231 -26.21 43.47 -6.18
CA ARG A 231 -25.56 42.16 -6.37
C ARG A 231 -24.24 42.05 -5.61
N LEU A 232 -23.46 43.13 -5.55
CA LEU A 232 -22.24 43.17 -4.75
C LEU A 232 -22.52 43.12 -3.25
N GLU A 233 -23.60 43.75 -2.79
CA GLU A 233 -24.02 43.65 -1.38
C GLU A 233 -24.54 42.25 -1.04
N GLU A 234 -25.24 41.59 -1.96
CA GLU A 234 -25.67 40.20 -1.82
C GLU A 234 -24.49 39.22 -1.81
N LEU A 235 -23.49 39.42 -2.68
CA LEU A 235 -22.23 38.67 -2.66
C LEU A 235 -21.47 38.86 -1.35
N ARG A 236 -21.45 40.07 -0.79
CA ARG A 236 -20.84 40.35 0.53
C ARG A 236 -21.61 39.66 1.65
N ARG A 237 -22.94 39.65 1.63
CA ARG A 237 -23.76 38.93 2.61
C ARG A 237 -23.57 37.41 2.50
N PHE A 238 -23.45 36.89 1.28
CA PHE A 238 -23.22 35.48 1.02
C PHE A 238 -21.83 35.03 1.51
N ALA A 239 -20.80 35.84 1.28
CA ALA A 239 -19.46 35.60 1.82
C ALA A 239 -19.47 35.60 3.36
N ALA A 240 -20.14 36.57 3.99
CA ALA A 240 -20.28 36.63 5.44
C ALA A 240 -21.06 35.43 6.02
N GLN A 241 -22.06 34.89 5.30
CA GLN A 241 -22.77 33.67 5.69
C GLN A 241 -21.90 32.42 5.59
N GLN A 242 -21.05 32.30 4.56
CA GLN A 242 -20.10 31.20 4.44
C GLN A 242 -19.04 31.23 5.54
N ASP A 243 -18.55 32.42 5.90
CA ASP A 243 -17.57 32.56 6.99
C ASP A 243 -18.21 32.25 8.35
N ASN A 244 -19.44 32.68 8.59
CA ASN A 244 -20.18 32.31 9.81
C ASN A 244 -20.46 30.80 9.89
N ALA A 245 -20.77 30.14 8.76
CA ALA A 245 -20.95 28.69 8.72
C ALA A 245 -19.64 27.93 9.00
N LYS A 246 -18.49 28.43 8.50
CA LYS A 246 -17.17 27.87 8.83
C LYS A 246 -16.80 28.10 10.30
N ILE A 247 -17.12 29.26 10.85
CA ILE A 247 -16.88 29.58 12.27
C ILE A 247 -17.74 28.68 13.16
N GLN A 248 -19.03 28.50 12.85
CA GLN A 248 -19.91 27.59 13.57
C GLN A 248 -19.43 26.13 13.49
N ALA A 249 -19.05 25.65 12.30
CA ALA A 249 -18.50 24.30 12.14
C ALA A 249 -17.18 24.10 12.92
N GLN A 250 -16.32 25.12 13.00
CA GLN A 250 -15.12 25.05 13.84
C GLN A 250 -15.43 25.12 15.34
N GLN A 251 -16.49 25.82 15.73
CA GLN A 251 -16.92 25.96 17.11
C GLN A 251 -17.57 24.67 17.62
N GLU A 252 -18.38 23.98 16.80
CA GLU A 252 -18.92 22.65 17.09
C GLU A 252 -17.81 21.59 17.24
N ASN A 253 -16.80 21.63 16.37
CA ASN A 253 -15.64 20.74 16.50
C ASN A 253 -14.81 21.03 17.78
N ARG A 254 -14.72 22.31 18.18
CA ARG A 254 -14.04 22.70 19.43
C ARG A 254 -14.81 22.25 20.67
N THR A 255 -16.14 22.35 20.68
CA THR A 255 -16.96 21.90 21.81
C THR A 255 -16.97 20.38 21.92
N ASP A 256 -17.01 19.63 20.81
CA ASP A 256 -16.87 18.17 20.81
C ASP A 256 -15.48 17.72 21.32
N LEU A 257 -14.40 18.37 20.87
CA LEU A 257 -13.06 18.08 21.38
C LEU A 257 -12.95 18.38 22.88
N THR A 258 -13.55 19.48 23.35
CA THR A 258 -13.56 19.85 24.77
C THR A 258 -14.39 18.87 25.59
N ALA A 259 -15.52 18.40 25.08
CA ALA A 259 -16.33 17.35 25.71
C ALA A 259 -15.60 16.01 25.78
N ARG A 260 -14.86 15.63 24.72
CA ARG A 260 -14.02 14.42 24.72
C ARG A 260 -12.84 14.54 25.68
N MET A 261 -12.21 15.71 25.78
CA MET A 261 -11.13 15.97 26.75
C MET A 261 -11.65 15.99 28.19
N ALA A 262 -12.88 16.45 28.42
CA ALA A 262 -13.57 16.35 29.71
C ALA A 262 -13.99 14.91 30.03
N ALA A 263 -14.39 14.10 29.05
CA ALA A 263 -14.67 12.68 29.24
C ALA A 263 -13.40 11.86 29.52
N LEU A 264 -12.26 12.24 28.94
CA LEU A 264 -10.94 11.66 29.21
C LEU A 264 -10.39 12.06 30.58
N LYS A 265 -10.68 13.27 31.05
CA LYS A 265 -10.45 13.70 32.43
C LYS A 265 -11.56 13.16 33.31
N ASN A 266 -11.46 11.87 33.68
CA ASN A 266 -12.33 11.13 34.60
C ASN A 266 -12.74 11.90 35.88
N GLU A 267 -13.66 12.87 35.78
CA GLU A 267 -14.27 13.57 36.91
C GLU A 267 -15.56 12.88 37.40
N LYS A 268 -15.97 11.79 36.72
CA LYS A 268 -17.08 10.90 37.14
C LYS A 268 -16.65 9.48 37.53
N ALA A 269 -15.35 9.24 37.72
CA ALA A 269 -14.91 8.07 38.47
C ALA A 269 -14.91 8.45 39.95
N GLY A 270 -16.00 8.10 40.65
CA GLY A 270 -16.03 8.20 42.10
C GLY A 270 -14.90 7.38 42.75
N PRO A 271 -14.64 7.58 44.05
CA PRO A 271 -13.58 6.89 44.77
C PRO A 271 -13.68 5.37 44.56
N ALA A 272 -12.54 4.70 44.34
CA ALA A 272 -12.48 3.27 44.15
C ALA A 272 -13.24 2.54 45.29
N PRO A 273 -14.09 1.54 44.97
CA PRO A 273 -14.84 0.82 45.99
C PRO A 273 -13.86 0.13 46.96
N PRO A 274 -14.16 0.10 48.27
CA PRO A 274 -13.26 -0.40 49.30
C PRO A 274 -12.90 -1.88 49.09
N ILE A 275 -11.68 -2.23 49.50
CA ILE A 275 -11.00 -3.52 49.30
C ILE A 275 -11.82 -4.74 49.77
N ASP A 276 -12.76 -4.53 50.69
CA ASP A 276 -13.60 -5.58 51.26
C ASP A 276 -14.48 -6.29 50.20
N ASP A 277 -14.91 -5.60 49.14
CA ASP A 277 -15.73 -6.15 48.05
C ASP A 277 -14.94 -7.13 47.15
N LEU A 278 -13.61 -7.00 47.13
CA LEU A 278 -12.70 -7.84 46.34
C LEU A 278 -12.42 -9.17 47.06
N SER A 279 -12.28 -9.13 48.38
CA SER A 279 -12.19 -10.32 49.23
C SER A 279 -13.48 -11.14 49.22
N GLU A 280 -14.65 -10.51 49.24
CA GLU A 280 -15.92 -11.21 49.11
C GLU A 280 -16.11 -11.84 47.73
N ARG A 281 -15.72 -11.14 46.66
CA ARG A 281 -15.75 -11.68 45.30
C ARG A 281 -14.80 -12.85 45.11
N LEU A 282 -13.60 -12.80 45.70
CA LEU A 282 -12.65 -13.92 45.69
C LEU A 282 -13.18 -15.12 46.50
N ARG A 283 -13.88 -14.87 47.62
CA ARG A 283 -14.49 -15.94 48.42
C ARG A 283 -15.63 -16.64 47.67
N ARG A 284 -16.48 -15.86 46.98
CA ARG A 284 -17.53 -16.38 46.09
C ARG A 284 -16.96 -17.13 44.88
N LEU A 285 -15.88 -16.62 44.29
CA LEU A 285 -15.20 -17.27 43.16
C LEU A 285 -14.48 -18.57 43.56
N LYS A 286 -14.03 -18.66 44.82
CA LYS A 286 -13.40 -19.86 45.40
C LYS A 286 -14.41 -20.91 45.87
N GLY A 287 -15.71 -20.63 45.79
CA GLY A 287 -16.78 -21.59 46.09
C GLY A 287 -17.01 -21.85 47.58
N ASP A 288 -16.49 -21.01 48.48
CA ASP A 288 -16.66 -21.17 49.94
C ASP A 288 -17.97 -20.51 50.39
N ASN A 289 -19.10 -21.09 49.96
CA ASN A 289 -20.42 -20.79 50.55
C ASN A 289 -20.74 -21.89 51.57
N GLY A 290 -20.38 -21.66 52.83
CA GLY A 290 -21.07 -22.31 53.93
C GLY A 290 -22.51 -21.80 53.98
N SER A 291 -23.48 -22.64 53.61
CA SER A 291 -24.86 -22.47 54.07
C SER A 291 -25.49 -23.84 54.29
N THR A 292 -25.80 -24.08 55.56
CA THR A 292 -26.86 -24.95 56.03
C THR A 292 -28.21 -24.61 55.40
N GLU A 293 -29.09 -25.60 55.39
CA GLU A 293 -30.54 -25.59 55.11
C GLU A 293 -31.01 -25.79 53.65
N ALA A 294 -31.26 -27.08 53.38
CA ALA A 294 -32.52 -27.67 52.91
C ALA A 294 -33.14 -27.20 51.59
N VAL A 295 -33.02 -28.05 50.56
CA VAL A 295 -34.18 -28.57 49.81
C VAL A 295 -33.93 -30.04 49.48
N THR A 296 -34.79 -30.90 50.02
CA THR A 296 -34.93 -32.32 49.66
C THR A 296 -35.56 -32.46 48.28
N VAL A 297 -34.90 -33.18 47.36
CA VAL A 297 -35.59 -34.01 46.35
C VAL A 297 -34.82 -35.32 46.20
N VAL A 298 -35.56 -36.41 46.41
CA VAL A 298 -35.16 -37.80 46.32
C VAL A 298 -34.87 -38.18 44.86
N GLY A 299 -33.79 -38.92 44.63
CA GLY A 299 -33.47 -39.53 43.34
C GLY A 299 -32.15 -40.28 43.42
N GLU A 300 -32.21 -41.57 43.78
CA GLU A 300 -31.12 -42.52 43.67
C GLU A 300 -30.56 -42.53 42.24
N GLY A 301 -29.23 -42.42 42.14
CA GLY A 301 -28.51 -42.45 40.89
C GLY A 301 -27.07 -42.05 41.13
N SER A 302 -26.28 -43.00 41.65
CA SER A 302 -24.83 -42.89 41.80
C SER A 302 -24.17 -42.56 40.46
N LEU A 303 -24.03 -41.27 40.16
CA LEU A 303 -23.12 -40.77 39.15
C LEU A 303 -22.19 -39.81 39.85
N LYS A 304 -21.09 -40.37 40.33
CA LYS A 304 -19.90 -39.65 40.78
C LYS A 304 -19.53 -38.66 39.68
N GLY A 305 -19.95 -37.41 39.86
CA GLY A 305 -19.77 -36.34 38.89
C GLY A 305 -18.28 -36.06 38.75
N LYS A 306 -17.63 -36.74 37.80
CA LYS A 306 -16.28 -36.39 37.34
C LYS A 306 -16.30 -34.93 36.92
N SER A 307 -15.39 -34.14 37.50
CA SER A 307 -15.21 -32.73 37.16
C SER A 307 -15.03 -32.57 35.65
N ALA A 308 -15.45 -31.44 35.07
CA ALA A 308 -15.18 -31.16 33.66
C ALA A 308 -13.68 -31.31 33.31
N VAL A 309 -12.82 -31.04 34.30
CA VAL A 309 -11.37 -31.25 34.20
C VAL A 309 -11.01 -32.74 34.15
N ASP A 310 -11.65 -33.59 34.94
CA ASP A 310 -11.39 -35.04 34.92
C ASP A 310 -11.82 -35.67 33.59
N ARG A 311 -12.89 -35.15 32.96
CA ARG A 311 -13.31 -35.60 31.62
C ARG A 311 -12.31 -35.24 30.54
N ILE A 312 -11.69 -34.06 30.65
CA ILE A 312 -10.63 -33.62 29.72
C ILE A 312 -9.37 -34.46 29.93
N ILE A 313 -9.01 -34.76 31.18
CA ILE A 313 -7.86 -35.61 31.49
C ILE A 313 -8.05 -37.03 30.95
N GLU A 314 -9.24 -37.61 31.12
CA GLU A 314 -9.57 -38.95 30.59
C GLU A 314 -9.58 -38.95 29.05
N GLN A 315 -10.12 -37.91 28.42
CA GLN A 315 -10.12 -37.77 26.95
C GLN A 315 -8.70 -37.62 26.37
N VAL A 316 -7.82 -36.84 27.01
CA VAL A 316 -6.41 -36.69 26.58
C VAL A 316 -5.62 -37.97 26.82
N ALA A 317 -5.91 -38.69 27.91
CA ALA A 317 -5.27 -39.98 28.18
C ALA A 317 -5.67 -41.04 27.13
N ASP A 318 -6.94 -41.08 26.72
CA ASP A 318 -7.42 -41.97 25.66
C ASP A 318 -6.85 -41.57 24.28
N GLU A 319 -6.69 -40.27 23.99
CA GLU A 319 -6.07 -39.80 22.74
C GLU A 319 -4.57 -40.15 22.65
N ILE A 320 -3.85 -40.11 23.77
CA ILE A 320 -2.44 -40.55 23.84
C ILE A 320 -2.35 -42.07 23.69
N ALA A 321 -3.25 -42.83 24.32
CA ALA A 321 -3.28 -44.29 24.18
C ALA A 321 -3.60 -44.73 22.74
N LEU A 322 -4.49 -44.01 22.06
CA LEU A 322 -4.86 -44.26 20.66
C LEU A 322 -3.83 -43.71 19.64
N SER A 323 -2.96 -42.78 20.03
CA SER A 323 -1.87 -42.26 19.17
C SER A 323 -0.59 -43.08 19.22
N ILE A 324 -0.51 -44.12 20.05
CA ILE A 324 0.68 -44.99 20.17
C ILE A 324 0.54 -46.27 19.32
N GLU A 325 -0.66 -46.57 18.79
CA GLU A 325 -0.93 -47.79 18.05
C GLU A 325 -1.38 -47.47 16.61
N GLY A 326 -0.43 -47.09 15.74
CA GLY A 326 -0.72 -46.94 14.31
C GLY A 326 0.19 -46.00 13.51
N GLU A 327 1.49 -46.28 13.44
CA GLU A 327 2.28 -45.96 12.25
C GLU A 327 3.23 -47.13 12.00
N GLU A 328 2.71 -48.17 11.32
CA GLU A 328 3.55 -49.16 10.66
C GLU A 328 4.42 -48.42 9.64
N VAL A 329 5.70 -48.31 9.96
CA VAL A 329 6.70 -47.82 9.02
C VAL A 329 6.85 -48.92 7.96
N GLU A 330 6.20 -48.73 6.82
CA GLU A 330 6.40 -49.51 5.61
C GLU A 330 7.80 -49.20 5.09
N SER A 331 8.78 -49.97 5.56
CA SER A 331 10.16 -49.94 5.05
C SER A 331 10.19 -50.68 3.71
N GLU A 332 10.00 -49.93 2.63
CA GLU A 332 10.30 -50.42 1.29
C GLU A 332 11.81 -50.38 1.02
N ASP A 333 12.30 -51.53 0.59
CA ASP A 333 13.64 -51.93 0.23
C ASP A 333 14.43 -50.91 -0.60
N LEU A 334 15.63 -50.57 -0.12
CA LEU A 334 16.75 -50.20 -1.00
C LEU A 334 17.93 -51.09 -0.65
N GLU A 335 18.03 -52.19 -1.41
CA GLU A 335 19.14 -53.11 -1.34
C GLU A 335 20.48 -52.43 -1.60
N GLU A 336 21.43 -52.83 -0.77
CA GLU A 336 22.85 -52.60 -0.90
C GLU A 336 23.38 -53.18 -2.22
N SER A 337 24.33 -52.50 -2.84
CA SER A 337 25.22 -53.12 -3.82
C SER A 337 26.62 -52.58 -3.62
N ASP A 338 27.37 -53.33 -2.83
CA ASP A 338 28.80 -53.18 -2.64
C ASP A 338 29.59 -53.89 -3.77
N SER A 339 30.69 -53.22 -4.14
CA SER A 339 32.00 -53.78 -4.49
C SER A 339 32.32 -54.32 -5.91
N ASP A 340 33.39 -53.69 -6.42
CA ASP A 340 34.56 -54.23 -7.12
C ASP A 340 34.53 -54.68 -8.60
N GLY A 341 35.32 -53.95 -9.41
CA GLY A 341 35.76 -54.36 -10.74
C GLY A 341 36.89 -53.47 -11.29
N LYS A 342 38.13 -53.95 -11.16
CA LYS A 342 39.39 -53.32 -11.57
C LYS A 342 39.53 -53.02 -13.07
N SER A 343 40.41 -52.05 -13.36
CA SER A 343 41.37 -51.94 -14.50
C SER A 343 40.78 -51.52 -15.87
N GLU A 344 41.39 -50.71 -16.75
CA GLU A 344 42.81 -50.46 -17.07
C GLU A 344 43.07 -49.04 -17.63
N ARG A 345 44.34 -48.62 -17.44
CA ARG A 345 45.19 -47.76 -18.28
C ARG A 345 44.63 -47.28 -19.63
N SER A 346 44.80 -45.99 -19.92
CA SER A 346 45.86 -45.54 -20.84
C SER A 346 46.02 -44.01 -20.89
N SER A 347 47.27 -43.63 -21.05
CA SER A 347 47.89 -42.32 -21.09
C SER A 347 47.78 -41.62 -22.44
N SER A 348 47.66 -40.29 -22.42
CA SER A 348 48.41 -39.30 -23.23
C SER A 348 47.85 -37.91 -22.90
N GLY A 349 48.61 -36.84 -22.65
CA GLY A 349 49.97 -36.54 -23.07
C GLY A 349 49.95 -35.50 -24.20
N SER A 350 49.91 -34.20 -23.85
CA SER A 350 50.38 -33.01 -24.61
C SER A 350 49.70 -31.77 -24.01
N SER A 351 50.33 -30.83 -23.31
CA SER A 351 51.46 -29.95 -23.59
C SER A 351 51.37 -29.23 -24.95
N SER A 352 51.04 -27.93 -24.92
CA SER A 352 51.97 -26.84 -25.26
C SER A 352 51.26 -25.62 -25.87
N THR A 353 51.58 -24.44 -25.30
CA THR A 353 51.84 -23.13 -25.94
C THR A 353 50.76 -22.49 -26.81
N ASP A 354 50.21 -21.34 -26.40
CA ASP A 354 50.77 -19.99 -26.60
C ASP A 354 50.73 -19.53 -28.06
N SER A 355 49.86 -18.54 -28.34
CA SER A 355 50.01 -17.60 -29.46
C SER A 355 48.99 -16.47 -29.32
N THR A 356 49.54 -15.33 -28.92
CA THR A 356 49.12 -13.97 -29.21
C THR A 356 48.37 -13.80 -30.53
N ASN A 357 47.29 -13.00 -30.54
CA ASN A 357 47.09 -12.09 -31.67
C ASN A 357 46.34 -10.81 -31.25
N ALA A 358 47.08 -9.71 -31.30
CA ALA A 358 46.56 -8.36 -31.28
C ALA A 358 46.21 -7.96 -32.72
N ILE A 359 44.99 -7.49 -32.97
CA ILE A 359 44.70 -6.66 -34.14
C ILE A 359 43.99 -5.39 -33.70
N LYS A 360 44.53 -4.30 -34.22
CA LYS A 360 44.37 -2.89 -33.90
C LYS A 360 43.68 -2.21 -35.10
N LYS A 361 42.68 -1.38 -34.80
CA LYS A 361 42.19 -0.18 -35.53
C LYS A 361 41.89 -0.24 -37.05
N ARG A 362 40.69 0.27 -37.38
CA ARG A 362 40.28 1.35 -38.35
C ARG A 362 38.85 1.01 -38.80
N ASN A 363 37.78 1.77 -38.55
CA ASN A 363 37.46 3.19 -38.79
C ASN A 363 37.49 3.62 -40.26
N ASP A 364 36.44 4.37 -40.61
CA ASP A 364 36.01 4.94 -41.91
C ASP A 364 35.25 3.95 -42.80
N GLY A 365 34.08 4.24 -43.38
CA GLY A 365 33.28 5.46 -43.43
C GLY A 365 32.24 5.30 -44.56
N SER A 366 31.07 5.87 -44.32
CA SER A 366 30.18 6.52 -45.30
C SER A 366 29.60 5.78 -46.51
N SER A 367 28.27 5.89 -46.57
CA SER A 367 27.47 6.36 -47.72
C SER A 367 26.91 5.36 -48.74
N THR A 368 25.59 5.57 -48.95
CA THR A 368 24.83 5.50 -50.23
C THR A 368 24.61 4.12 -50.84
N GLN A 369 23.52 3.78 -51.51
CA GLN A 369 22.16 4.29 -51.76
C GLN A 369 21.54 3.22 -52.69
N LYS A 370 20.21 3.10 -52.71
CA LYS A 370 19.39 2.63 -53.87
C LYS A 370 19.75 1.27 -54.51
N LYS A 371 18.85 0.30 -54.37
CA LYS A 371 17.73 0.11 -55.33
C LYS A 371 16.65 -0.76 -54.73
#